data_AF-A0A2J6HVY2-F1
#
_entry.id   AF-A0A2J6HVY2-F1
#
_cell.length_a   1.000
_cell.length_b   1.000
_cell.length_c   1.000
_cell.angle_alpha   90.00
_cell.angle_beta   90.00
_cell.angle_gamma   90.00
#
_symmetry.space_group_name_H-M   'P 1'
#
loop_
_entity.id
_entity.type
_entity.pdbx_description
1 polymer ?
#
loop_
_entity_poly.entity_id
_entity_poly.type
_entity_poly.pdbx_seq_one_letter_code
_entity_poly.pdbx_strand_id
1 'polypeptide(L)'
;MRHLTYILTTAFIFLSTIVVAVNAIPEKVTHTQPDGTVLTLTIHGDEFLHWLETTDGFVIHPGDDGGLYYAVSDLNGNLVPGNILAHNPEQRNQNENSYINTLDKDIKFSKAQLAAAKEARAARMKSDKAGAFPTTGTNNLLMILVNFSDTSPTYTQTNFNNYMNQPGYNGIGSFKEYYYENSYGQLTMNTTVTAWVTVSNTHNYYGQNDPQGYDMYPQQLV
;
A
#
# COMPACT_ATOMS: atom_id res chain seq x y z
N MET A 1 0.42 -25.86 -63.84
CA MET A 1 1.61 -25.71 -62.97
C MET A 1 1.16 -25.03 -61.68
N ARG A 2 1.75 -25.45 -60.56
CA ARG A 2 1.19 -25.38 -59.20
C ARG A 2 1.02 -23.96 -58.63
N HIS A 3 -0.10 -23.74 -57.96
CA HIS A 3 -0.36 -22.60 -57.08
C HIS A 3 0.57 -22.67 -55.85
N LEU A 4 1.20 -21.55 -55.48
CA LEU A 4 1.95 -21.44 -54.23
C LEU A 4 1.45 -20.21 -53.46
N THR A 5 0.55 -20.47 -52.52
CA THR A 5 -0.03 -19.51 -51.59
C THR A 5 0.89 -19.40 -50.38
N TYR A 6 1.51 -18.23 -50.15
CA TYR A 6 2.29 -17.98 -48.95
C TYR A 6 1.35 -17.51 -47.83
N ILE A 7 1.05 -18.39 -46.88
CA ILE A 7 0.35 -18.01 -45.64
C ILE A 7 1.43 -17.79 -44.58
N LEU A 8 1.68 -16.51 -44.27
CA LEU A 8 2.58 -16.08 -43.21
C LEU A 8 1.79 -16.09 -41.89
N THR A 9 1.85 -17.18 -41.13
CA THR A 9 1.31 -17.22 -39.76
C THR A 9 2.35 -16.70 -38.78
N THR A 10 2.27 -15.42 -38.43
CA THR A 10 2.98 -14.83 -37.28
C THR A 10 2.25 -15.22 -36.01
N ALA A 11 2.79 -16.19 -35.26
CA ALA A 11 2.32 -16.54 -33.94
C ALA A 11 2.78 -15.47 -32.92
N PHE A 12 1.87 -14.61 -32.49
CA PHE A 12 2.13 -13.61 -31.44
C PHE A 12 2.01 -14.29 -30.07
N ILE A 13 3.15 -14.62 -29.46
CA ILE A 13 3.20 -15.17 -28.10
C ILE A 13 3.01 -14.00 -27.14
N PHE A 14 1.80 -13.86 -26.58
CA PHE A 14 1.56 -13.01 -25.42
C PHE A 14 2.18 -13.68 -24.18
N LEU A 15 3.41 -13.30 -23.84
CA LEU A 15 3.97 -13.54 -22.51
C LEU A 15 3.30 -12.55 -21.55
N SER A 16 2.26 -13.00 -20.85
CA SER A 16 1.73 -12.28 -19.69
C SER A 16 2.76 -12.37 -18.56
N THR A 17 3.64 -11.38 -18.44
CA THR A 17 4.48 -11.22 -17.26
C THR A 17 3.60 -10.77 -16.11
N ILE A 18 3.34 -11.68 -15.17
CA ILE A 18 2.77 -11.33 -13.88
C ILE A 18 3.86 -10.52 -13.17
N VAL A 19 3.71 -9.20 -13.11
CA VAL A 19 4.54 -8.34 -12.27
C VAL A 19 4.10 -8.64 -10.84
N VAL A 20 4.85 -9.47 -10.13
CA VAL A 20 4.63 -9.72 -8.70
C VAL A 20 5.63 -8.91 -7.92
N ALA A 21 5.08 -7.94 -7.18
CA ALA A 21 5.60 -7.29 -5.97
C ALA A 21 7.06 -6.79 -5.97
N VAL A 22 7.20 -5.47 -5.82
CA VAL A 22 8.45 -4.85 -5.36
C VAL A 22 8.65 -5.28 -3.90
N ASN A 23 9.81 -5.85 -3.57
CA ASN A 23 10.17 -6.08 -2.16
C ASN A 23 10.11 -4.74 -1.41
N ALA A 24 9.66 -4.74 -0.16
CA ALA A 24 9.79 -3.55 0.68
C ALA A 24 11.27 -3.11 0.67
N ILE A 25 11.53 -1.88 0.24
CA ILE A 25 12.83 -1.26 0.48
C ILE A 25 12.94 -1.20 2.01
N PRO A 26 14.03 -1.70 2.63
CA PRO A 26 14.21 -1.64 4.08
C PRO A 26 14.45 -0.17 4.49
N GLU A 27 13.37 0.59 4.47
CA GLU A 27 13.32 1.97 4.90
C GLU A 27 13.20 1.98 6.42
N LYS A 28 13.96 2.88 7.03
CA LYS A 28 13.91 3.07 8.48
C LYS A 28 12.65 3.88 8.79
N VAL A 29 11.76 3.30 9.58
CA VAL A 29 10.58 3.98 10.09
C VAL A 29 10.73 4.28 11.58
N THR A 30 10.14 5.37 12.03
CA THR A 30 10.15 5.76 13.43
C THR A 30 8.74 5.68 14.01
N HIS A 31 8.61 5.08 15.19
CA HIS A 31 7.35 4.97 15.92
C HIS A 31 7.48 5.60 17.31
N THR A 32 6.51 6.43 17.70
CA THR A 32 6.44 6.96 19.07
C THR A 32 5.72 5.94 19.95
N GLN A 33 6.43 5.40 20.94
CA GLN A 33 5.93 4.45 21.90
C GLN A 33 4.94 5.09 22.89
N PRO A 34 4.07 4.30 23.55
CA PRO A 34 3.15 4.78 24.59
C PRO A 34 3.83 5.50 25.76
N ASP A 35 5.10 5.20 26.05
CA ASP A 35 5.89 5.86 27.08
C ASP A 35 6.58 7.16 26.62
N GLY A 36 6.33 7.57 25.36
CA GLY A 36 6.86 8.78 24.75
C GLY A 36 8.24 8.64 24.13
N THR A 37 8.88 7.46 24.20
CA THR A 37 10.14 7.21 23.50
C THR A 37 9.91 7.01 22.00
N VAL A 38 10.95 7.19 21.18
CA VAL A 38 10.88 6.98 19.73
C VAL A 38 11.70 5.75 19.37
N LEU A 39 11.08 4.72 18.82
CA LEU A 39 11.72 3.50 18.35
C LEU A 39 11.99 3.60 16.85
N THR A 40 13.22 3.28 16.43
CA THR A 40 13.59 3.17 15.00
C THR A 40 13.56 1.70 14.57
N LEU A 41 12.87 1.43 13.47
CA LEU A 41 12.61 0.08 12.96
C LEU A 41 12.97 -0.02 11.48
N THR A 42 13.23 -1.24 11.04
CA THR A 42 13.32 -1.60 9.62
C THR A 42 12.08 -2.44 9.27
N ILE A 43 11.42 -2.10 8.16
CA ILE A 43 10.32 -2.91 7.63
C ILE A 43 10.89 -3.96 6.68
N HIS A 44 10.47 -5.21 6.84
CA HIS A 44 10.83 -6.32 5.97
C HIS A 44 9.57 -6.98 5.41
N GLY A 45 9.63 -7.50 4.19
CA GLY A 45 8.55 -8.29 3.58
C GLY A 45 7.96 -7.66 2.31
N ASP A 46 6.68 -7.91 2.07
CA ASP A 46 5.91 -7.41 0.93
C ASP A 46 4.51 -6.90 1.35
N GLU A 47 3.71 -6.46 0.37
CA GLU A 47 2.34 -5.93 0.58
C GLU A 47 1.38 -6.93 1.26
N PHE A 48 1.76 -8.22 1.35
CA PHE A 48 0.92 -9.30 1.87
C PHE A 48 1.41 -9.87 3.20
N LEU A 49 2.72 -9.88 3.43
CA LEU A 49 3.32 -10.29 4.69
C LEU A 49 4.58 -9.45 4.94
N HIS A 50 4.56 -8.71 6.03
CA HIS A 50 5.70 -7.94 6.49
C HIS A 50 5.88 -8.08 8.01
N TRP A 51 7.06 -7.69 8.48
CA TRP A 51 7.38 -7.60 9.90
C TRP A 51 8.32 -6.43 10.16
N LEU A 52 8.36 -6.03 11.42
CA LEU A 52 9.21 -4.96 11.90
C LEU A 52 10.42 -5.56 12.60
N GLU A 53 11.57 -4.93 12.44
CA GLU A 53 12.80 -5.36 13.09
C GLU A 53 13.51 -4.15 13.71
N THR A 54 14.00 -4.28 14.94
CA THR A 54 14.88 -3.26 15.54
C THR A 54 16.17 -3.13 14.75
N THR A 55 16.87 -2.00 14.89
CA THR A 55 18.14 -1.75 14.20
C THR A 55 19.25 -2.75 14.52
N ASP A 56 19.10 -3.52 15.60
CA ASP A 56 20.00 -4.58 16.04
C ASP A 56 19.44 -6.00 15.90
N GLY A 57 18.30 -6.15 15.24
CA GLY A 57 17.87 -7.43 14.66
C GLY A 57 16.83 -8.22 15.43
N PHE A 58 16.01 -7.58 16.26
CA PHE A 58 14.90 -8.26 16.95
C PHE A 58 13.57 -7.99 16.25
N VAL A 59 12.83 -9.06 15.98
CA VAL A 59 11.49 -8.95 15.38
C VAL A 59 10.54 -8.31 16.40
N ILE A 60 9.74 -7.36 15.92
CA ILE A 60 8.81 -6.57 16.70
C ILE A 60 7.38 -6.89 16.30
N HIS A 61 6.51 -7.02 17.30
CA HIS A 61 5.09 -7.25 17.14
C HIS A 61 4.30 -6.18 17.90
N PRO A 62 3.30 -5.55 17.29
CA PRO A 62 2.45 -4.58 17.97
C PRO A 62 1.53 -5.25 18.98
N GLY A 63 1.33 -4.59 20.12
CA GLY A 63 0.33 -4.94 21.11
C GLY A 63 -1.00 -4.24 20.85
N ASP A 64 -2.04 -4.66 21.57
CA ASP A 64 -3.39 -4.09 21.46
C ASP A 64 -3.49 -2.64 21.96
N ASP A 65 -2.48 -2.17 22.69
CA ASP A 65 -2.37 -0.81 23.22
C ASP A 65 -1.61 0.16 22.28
N GLY A 66 -1.22 -0.30 21.09
CA GLY A 66 -0.44 0.47 20.14
C GLY A 66 1.07 0.56 20.47
N GLY A 67 1.50 -0.09 21.55
CA GLY A 67 2.91 -0.27 21.86
C GLY A 67 3.57 -1.33 20.99
N LEU A 68 4.88 -1.21 20.77
CA LEU A 68 5.64 -2.21 20.00
C LEU A 68 6.51 -3.03 20.92
N TYR A 69 6.31 -4.34 20.87
CA TYR A 69 6.91 -5.30 21.79
C TYR A 69 7.83 -6.24 21.03
N TYR A 70 8.83 -6.78 21.72
CA TYR A 70 9.62 -7.88 21.17
C TYR A 70 8.71 -9.08 20.89
N ALA A 71 8.74 -9.59 19.66
CA ALA A 71 7.96 -10.75 19.27
C ALA A 71 8.49 -12.02 19.94
N VAL A 72 7.58 -12.92 20.31
CA VAL A 72 7.89 -14.23 20.88
C VAL A 72 7.04 -15.29 20.21
N SER A 73 7.49 -16.55 20.26
CA SER A 73 6.67 -17.68 19.80
C SER A 73 5.75 -18.19 20.90
N ASP A 74 4.46 -18.30 20.63
CA ASP A 74 3.51 -18.97 21.52
C ASP A 74 3.70 -20.51 21.51
N LEU A 75 2.88 -21.22 22.30
CA LEU A 75 2.92 -22.69 22.36
C LEU A 75 2.62 -23.38 21.02
N ASN A 76 1.99 -22.68 20.09
CA ASN A 76 1.66 -23.16 18.75
C ASN A 76 2.70 -22.72 17.70
N GLY A 77 3.76 -22.01 18.13
CA GLY A 77 4.80 -21.46 17.26
C GLY A 77 4.38 -20.19 16.51
N ASN A 78 3.27 -19.56 16.89
CA ASN A 78 2.85 -18.28 16.31
C ASN A 78 3.68 -17.15 16.89
N LEU A 79 4.09 -16.22 16.04
CA LEU A 79 4.65 -14.94 16.49
C LEU A 79 3.55 -14.09 17.10
N VAL A 80 3.74 -13.69 18.36
CA VAL A 80 2.84 -12.89 19.18
C VAL A 80 3.64 -11.81 19.93
N PRO A 81 3.00 -10.72 20.41
CA PRO A 81 3.71 -9.72 21.19
C PRO A 81 4.16 -10.30 22.54
N GLY A 82 5.41 -10.04 22.90
CA GLY A 82 5.93 -10.32 24.23
C GLY A 82 5.52 -9.25 25.25
N ASN A 83 6.12 -9.31 26.44
CA ASN A 83 5.71 -8.47 27.56
C ASN A 83 6.58 -7.21 27.77
N ILE A 84 7.61 -7.02 26.95
CA ILE A 84 8.55 -5.91 27.09
C ILE A 84 8.44 -4.98 25.88
N LEU A 85 8.15 -3.71 26.19
CA LEU A 85 8.12 -2.61 25.22
C LEU A 85 9.53 -2.41 24.66
N ALA A 86 9.65 -2.31 23.34
CA ALA A 86 10.94 -2.25 22.66
C ALA A 86 11.48 -0.82 22.57
N HIS A 87 12.76 -0.67 22.90
CA HIS A 87 13.52 0.57 22.76
C HIS A 87 14.71 0.41 21.81
N ASN A 88 15.19 1.55 21.28
CA ASN A 88 16.47 1.58 20.58
C ASN A 88 17.58 1.07 21.51
N PRO A 89 18.64 0.41 20.98
CA PRO A 89 19.70 -0.18 21.79
C PRO A 89 20.27 0.75 22.88
N GLU A 90 20.44 2.04 22.56
CA GLU A 90 21.01 3.05 23.46
C GLU A 90 20.08 3.47 24.61
N GLN A 91 18.79 3.11 24.56
CA GLN A 91 17.76 3.54 25.52
C GLN A 91 17.27 2.39 26.42
N ARG A 92 17.79 1.17 26.22
CA ARG A 92 17.33 -0.02 26.96
C ARG A 92 17.82 -0.01 28.40
N ASN A 93 16.90 -0.29 29.32
CA ASN A 93 17.25 -0.50 30.72
C ASN A 93 17.82 -1.91 30.96
N GLN A 94 18.28 -2.19 32.18
CA GLN A 94 18.90 -3.47 32.52
C GLN A 94 17.92 -4.67 32.42
N ASN A 95 16.64 -4.46 32.72
CA ASN A 95 15.62 -5.51 32.63
C ASN A 95 15.36 -5.88 31.18
N GLU A 96 15.23 -4.89 30.30
CA GLU A 96 15.07 -5.10 28.86
C GLU A 96 16.30 -5.80 28.26
N ASN A 97 17.51 -5.33 28.59
CA ASN A 97 18.74 -5.99 28.12
C ASN A 97 18.84 -7.44 28.58
N SER A 98 18.41 -7.75 29.81
CA SER A 98 18.38 -9.12 30.31
C SER A 98 17.33 -9.96 29.57
N TYR A 99 16.19 -9.37 29.23
CA TYR A 99 15.12 -10.04 28.50
C TYR A 99 15.52 -10.37 27.06
N ILE A 100 16.05 -9.41 26.30
CA ILE A 100 16.41 -9.65 24.89
C ILE A 100 17.54 -10.68 24.73
N ASN A 101 18.39 -10.86 25.74
CA ASN A 101 19.41 -11.90 25.75
C ASN A 101 18.82 -13.33 25.84
N THR A 102 17.53 -13.44 26.20
CA THR A 102 16.80 -14.73 26.19
C THR A 102 16.07 -14.99 24.88
N LEU A 103 16.00 -13.98 23.99
CA LEU A 103 15.26 -14.07 22.74
C LEU A 103 16.16 -14.54 21.60
N ASP A 104 15.58 -15.33 20.70
CA ASP A 104 16.17 -15.62 19.40
C ASP A 104 15.80 -14.50 18.42
N LYS A 105 16.74 -14.18 17.54
CA LYS A 105 16.54 -13.22 16.45
C LYS A 105 15.99 -13.89 15.19
N ASP A 106 16.25 -15.19 14.98
CA ASP A 106 15.78 -15.93 13.80
C ASP A 106 14.38 -16.55 14.00
N ILE A 107 13.47 -15.80 14.63
CA ILE A 107 12.08 -16.23 14.82
C ILE A 107 11.25 -15.97 13.55
N LYS A 108 10.38 -16.90 13.19
CA LYS A 108 9.63 -16.89 11.92
C LYS A 108 8.16 -17.11 12.17
N PHE A 109 7.33 -16.54 11.29
CA PHE A 109 5.89 -16.80 11.28
C PHE A 109 5.61 -18.31 11.18
N SER A 110 4.61 -18.77 11.92
CA SER A 110 4.18 -20.17 11.88
C SER A 110 3.63 -20.54 10.50
N LYS A 111 3.60 -21.83 10.18
CA LYS A 111 2.94 -22.31 8.95
C LYS A 111 1.47 -21.90 8.90
N ALA A 112 0.80 -21.82 10.05
CA ALA A 112 -0.59 -21.40 10.15
C ALA A 112 -0.73 -19.89 9.83
N GLN A 113 0.13 -19.04 10.39
CA GLN A 113 0.16 -17.60 10.07
C GLN A 113 0.45 -17.34 8.59
N LEU A 114 1.40 -18.08 8.00
CA LEU A 114 1.71 -18.00 6.58
C LEU A 114 0.53 -18.46 5.69
N ALA A 115 -0.17 -19.52 6.09
CA ALA A 115 -1.36 -19.98 5.38
C ALA A 115 -2.50 -18.96 5.46
N ALA A 116 -2.75 -18.40 6.64
CA ALA A 116 -3.76 -17.36 6.84
C ALA A 116 -3.45 -16.10 6.01
N ALA A 117 -2.20 -15.64 5.98
CA ALA A 117 -1.78 -14.52 5.14
C ALA A 117 -2.01 -14.79 3.64
N LYS A 118 -1.71 -16.01 3.18
CA LYS A 118 -1.96 -16.42 1.80
C LYS A 118 -3.46 -16.45 1.46
N GLU A 119 -4.30 -16.92 2.37
CA GLU A 119 -5.75 -16.93 2.19
C GLU A 119 -6.32 -15.51 2.16
N ALA A 120 -5.89 -14.63 3.06
CA ALA A 120 -6.25 -13.22 3.08
C ALA A 120 -5.87 -12.53 1.76
N ARG A 121 -4.67 -12.79 1.24
CA ARG A 121 -4.25 -12.32 -0.09
C ARG A 121 -5.19 -12.81 -1.19
N ALA A 122 -5.52 -14.10 -1.21
CA ALA A 122 -6.41 -14.66 -2.22
C ALA A 122 -7.83 -14.08 -2.15
N ALA A 123 -8.31 -13.73 -0.95
CA ALA A 123 -9.59 -13.07 -0.75
C ALA A 123 -9.57 -11.63 -1.28
N ARG A 124 -8.53 -10.83 -0.99
CA ARG A 124 -8.35 -9.47 -1.54
C ARG A 124 -8.31 -9.47 -3.07
N MET A 125 -7.55 -10.38 -3.67
CA MET A 125 -7.50 -10.50 -5.13
C MET A 125 -8.83 -10.93 -5.77
N LYS A 126 -9.74 -11.57 -5.01
CA LYS A 126 -11.09 -11.89 -5.49
C LYS A 126 -12.04 -10.69 -5.38
N SER A 127 -11.89 -9.82 -4.38
CA SER A 127 -12.70 -8.59 -4.27
C SER A 127 -12.35 -7.56 -5.34
N ASP A 128 -11.10 -7.53 -5.80
CA ASP A 128 -10.66 -6.65 -6.90
C ASP A 128 -11.22 -7.05 -8.28
N LYS A 129 -11.97 -8.16 -8.36
CA LYS A 129 -12.79 -8.49 -9.54
C LYS A 129 -14.14 -7.77 -9.56
N ALA A 130 -14.26 -6.60 -8.94
CA ALA A 130 -15.27 -5.64 -9.38
C ALA A 130 -15.04 -5.43 -10.89
N GLY A 131 -16.09 -5.62 -11.70
CA GLY A 131 -15.99 -5.82 -13.15
C GLY A 131 -14.98 -4.89 -13.83
N ALA A 132 -14.16 -5.47 -14.72
CA ALA A 132 -13.14 -4.71 -15.45
C ALA A 132 -13.73 -3.40 -15.97
N PHE A 133 -13.04 -2.30 -15.70
CA PHE A 133 -13.48 -0.98 -16.10
C PHE A 133 -13.82 -0.99 -17.60
N PRO A 134 -14.96 -0.43 -18.05
CA PRO A 134 -15.41 -0.57 -19.43
C PRO A 134 -14.32 -0.16 -20.42
N THR A 135 -14.00 -1.03 -21.37
CA THR A 135 -12.92 -0.81 -22.34
C THR A 135 -13.39 -0.07 -23.59
N THR A 136 -14.69 0.22 -23.70
CA THR A 136 -15.32 0.90 -24.84
C THR A 136 -16.50 1.76 -24.36
N GLY A 137 -17.00 2.63 -25.23
CA GLY A 137 -18.15 3.51 -25.00
C GLY A 137 -17.76 4.83 -24.37
N THR A 138 -18.77 5.60 -23.95
CA THR A 138 -18.58 6.86 -23.23
C THR A 138 -18.89 6.67 -21.76
N ASN A 139 -17.88 6.84 -20.91
CA ASN A 139 -18.00 6.71 -19.46
C ASN A 139 -17.78 8.05 -18.78
N ASN A 140 -18.55 8.31 -17.72
CA ASN A 140 -18.46 9.52 -16.93
C ASN A 140 -17.86 9.17 -15.56
N LEU A 141 -16.79 9.86 -15.20
CA LEU A 141 -16.10 9.77 -13.92
C LEU A 141 -16.44 10.98 -13.06
N LEU A 142 -16.48 10.77 -11.75
CA LEU A 142 -16.49 11.83 -10.76
C LEU A 142 -15.11 11.87 -10.08
N MET A 143 -14.46 13.05 -10.11
CA MET A 143 -13.24 13.31 -9.36
C MET A 143 -13.57 14.25 -8.20
N ILE A 144 -13.48 13.72 -6.98
CA ILE A 144 -13.72 14.48 -5.75
C ILE A 144 -12.36 15.02 -5.28
N LEU A 145 -12.26 16.35 -5.15
CA LEU A 145 -11.09 17.00 -4.60
C LEU A 145 -11.28 17.20 -3.09
N VAL A 146 -10.42 16.58 -2.28
CA VAL A 146 -10.52 16.59 -0.81
C VAL A 146 -9.34 17.31 -0.17
N ASN A 147 -9.61 18.23 0.73
CA ASN A 147 -8.64 18.93 1.58
C ASN A 147 -8.85 18.56 3.05
N PHE A 148 -7.81 18.65 3.87
CA PHE A 148 -7.89 18.37 5.31
C PHE A 148 -8.11 19.65 6.13
N SER A 149 -8.58 19.49 7.37
CA SER A 149 -8.91 20.64 8.24
C SER A 149 -7.71 21.53 8.58
N ASP A 150 -6.50 20.97 8.51
CA ASP A 150 -5.22 21.62 8.85
C ASP A 150 -4.37 21.97 7.62
N THR A 151 -4.87 21.74 6.40
CA THR A 151 -4.15 22.02 5.16
C THR A 151 -4.90 23.01 4.28
N SER A 152 -4.22 23.51 3.25
CA SER A 152 -4.83 24.37 2.23
C SER A 152 -4.44 23.88 0.83
N PRO A 153 -5.39 23.81 -0.12
CA PRO A 153 -5.09 23.37 -1.48
C PRO A 153 -4.13 24.34 -2.17
N THR A 154 -3.10 23.79 -2.82
CA THR A 154 -2.16 24.55 -3.65
C THR A 154 -2.62 24.68 -5.09
N TYR A 155 -3.44 23.73 -5.56
CA TYR A 155 -3.99 23.69 -6.91
C TYR A 155 -5.46 24.08 -6.93
N THR A 156 -5.89 24.71 -8.02
CA THR A 156 -7.30 25.03 -8.26
C THR A 156 -8.03 23.85 -8.87
N GLN A 157 -9.37 23.82 -8.74
CA GLN A 157 -10.21 22.86 -9.46
C GLN A 157 -9.90 22.87 -10.96
N THR A 158 -9.71 24.06 -11.55
CA THR A 158 -9.43 24.25 -12.97
C THR A 158 -8.16 23.53 -13.40
N ASN A 159 -7.13 23.46 -12.54
CA ASN A 159 -5.92 22.72 -12.86
C ASN A 159 -6.22 21.23 -13.12
N PHE A 160 -7.05 20.61 -12.28
CA PHE A 160 -7.47 19.22 -12.44
C PHE A 160 -8.44 19.05 -13.61
N ASN A 161 -9.43 19.95 -13.76
CA ASN A 161 -10.35 19.87 -14.89
C ASN A 161 -9.62 19.96 -16.24
N ASN A 162 -8.60 20.82 -16.33
CA ASN A 162 -7.77 20.94 -17.52
C ASN A 162 -6.96 19.66 -17.76
N TYR A 163 -6.29 19.14 -16.73
CA TYR A 163 -5.56 17.88 -16.81
C TYR A 163 -6.45 16.71 -17.27
N MET A 164 -7.69 16.66 -16.79
CA MET A 164 -8.60 15.56 -17.08
C MET A 164 -9.28 15.68 -18.45
N ASN A 165 -9.63 16.90 -18.89
CA ASN A 165 -10.56 17.09 -20.02
C ASN A 165 -10.09 18.06 -21.12
N GLN A 166 -9.07 18.90 -20.90
CA GLN A 166 -8.68 19.94 -21.87
C GLN A 166 -8.01 19.32 -23.11
N PRO A 167 -8.51 19.59 -24.32
CA PRO A 167 -7.84 19.15 -25.55
C PRO A 167 -6.41 19.69 -25.65
N GLY A 168 -5.46 18.81 -25.97
CA GLY A 168 -4.05 19.15 -26.12
C GLY A 168 -3.39 19.66 -24.84
N TYR A 169 -3.85 19.23 -23.66
CA TYR A 169 -3.31 19.67 -22.37
C TYR A 169 -1.77 19.61 -22.36
N ASN A 170 -1.12 20.77 -22.13
CA ASN A 170 0.33 20.96 -22.15
C ASN A 170 1.07 20.37 -23.38
N GLY A 171 0.39 20.20 -24.51
CA GLY A 171 0.96 19.56 -25.71
C GLY A 171 1.18 18.05 -25.61
N ILE A 172 0.78 17.41 -24.50
CA ILE A 172 0.86 15.95 -24.29
C ILE A 172 -0.51 15.26 -24.33
N GLY A 173 -1.59 16.04 -24.27
CA GLY A 173 -2.97 15.53 -24.19
C GLY A 173 -3.47 15.35 -22.76
N SER A 174 -4.79 15.37 -22.60
CA SER A 174 -5.49 15.14 -21.33
C SER A 174 -5.69 13.65 -21.01
N PHE A 175 -6.10 13.35 -19.78
CA PHE A 175 -6.56 11.99 -19.39
C PHE A 175 -7.59 11.43 -20.39
N LYS A 176 -8.57 12.25 -20.80
CA LYS A 176 -9.56 11.89 -21.80
C LYS A 176 -8.93 11.52 -23.15
N GLU A 177 -7.99 12.32 -23.64
CA GLU A 177 -7.31 12.05 -24.91
C GLU A 177 -6.43 10.81 -24.84
N TYR A 178 -5.76 10.56 -23.71
CA TYR A 178 -4.98 9.34 -23.50
C TYR A 178 -5.83 8.08 -23.71
N TYR A 179 -6.99 7.98 -23.06
CA TYR A 179 -7.87 6.82 -23.21
C TYR A 179 -8.51 6.76 -24.60
N TYR A 180 -8.87 7.90 -25.18
CA TYR A 180 -9.42 7.96 -26.53
C TYR A 180 -8.42 7.48 -27.58
N GLU A 181 -7.16 7.91 -27.49
CA GLU A 181 -6.09 7.52 -28.41
C GLU A 181 -5.72 6.03 -28.25
N ASN A 182 -5.45 5.58 -27.02
CA ASN A 182 -5.04 4.19 -26.76
C ASN A 182 -6.15 3.16 -27.03
N SER A 183 -7.41 3.59 -27.05
CA SER A 183 -8.55 2.74 -27.43
C SER A 183 -8.90 2.81 -28.92
N TYR A 184 -8.13 3.54 -29.74
CA TYR A 184 -8.45 3.82 -31.15
C TYR A 184 -9.84 4.46 -31.34
N GLY A 185 -10.20 5.37 -30.45
CA GLY A 185 -11.48 6.09 -30.44
C GLY A 185 -12.65 5.27 -29.90
N GLN A 186 -12.42 4.08 -29.33
CA GLN A 186 -13.49 3.23 -28.83
C GLN A 186 -13.93 3.59 -27.41
N LEU A 187 -13.10 4.27 -26.62
CA LEU A 187 -13.37 4.64 -25.24
C LEU A 187 -13.23 6.16 -25.06
N THR A 188 -14.29 6.79 -24.56
CA THR A 188 -14.29 8.20 -24.17
C THR A 188 -14.51 8.33 -22.68
N MET A 189 -13.58 8.99 -21.99
CA MET A 189 -13.64 9.24 -20.55
C MET A 189 -13.95 10.71 -20.28
N ASN A 190 -15.14 11.03 -19.79
CA ASN A 190 -15.47 12.38 -19.35
C ASN A 190 -15.35 12.46 -17.83
N THR A 191 -14.67 13.48 -17.31
CA THR A 191 -14.52 13.63 -15.86
C THR A 191 -15.21 14.90 -15.35
N THR A 192 -16.09 14.76 -14.37
CA THR A 192 -16.61 15.89 -13.59
C THR A 192 -15.74 16.09 -12.36
N VAL A 193 -15.08 17.26 -12.26
CA VAL A 193 -14.23 17.60 -11.12
C VAL A 193 -15.03 18.47 -10.14
N THR A 194 -15.13 18.04 -8.89
CA THR A 194 -15.84 18.82 -7.85
C THR A 194 -15.06 20.06 -7.44
N ALA A 195 -15.72 20.99 -6.74
CA ALA A 195 -15.00 21.93 -5.90
C ALA A 195 -14.22 21.18 -4.80
N TRP A 196 -13.23 21.84 -4.21
CA TRP A 196 -12.54 21.33 -3.03
C TRP A 196 -13.50 21.19 -1.85
N VAL A 197 -13.53 20.00 -1.25
CA VAL A 197 -14.28 19.70 -0.03
C VAL A 197 -13.27 19.56 1.11
N THR A 198 -13.44 20.32 2.18
CA THR A 198 -12.61 20.16 3.38
C THR A 198 -13.28 19.19 4.34
N VAL A 199 -12.60 18.08 4.66
CA VAL A 199 -13.07 17.09 5.64
C VAL A 199 -12.78 17.53 7.07
N SER A 200 -13.46 16.91 8.04
CA SER A 200 -13.51 17.36 9.43
C SER A 200 -12.23 17.18 10.24
N ASN A 201 -11.35 16.27 9.83
CA ASN A 201 -10.14 15.92 10.58
C ASN A 201 -8.88 16.31 9.81
N THR A 202 -7.75 16.23 10.52
CA THR A 202 -6.43 16.59 10.00
C THR A 202 -5.90 15.58 8.99
N HIS A 203 -4.91 15.96 8.19
CA HIS A 203 -4.23 15.06 7.26
C HIS A 203 -3.77 13.77 7.95
N ASN A 204 -3.11 13.94 9.10
CA ASN A 204 -2.56 12.81 9.84
C ASN A 204 -3.66 11.91 10.41
N TYR A 205 -4.86 12.42 10.72
CA TYR A 205 -5.94 11.53 11.19
C TYR A 205 -6.29 10.47 10.15
N TYR A 206 -6.35 10.83 8.87
CA TYR A 206 -6.72 9.89 7.80
C TYR A 206 -5.55 9.05 7.27
N GLY A 207 -4.32 9.58 7.35
CA GLY A 207 -3.10 8.94 6.84
C GLY A 207 -2.14 8.44 7.93
N GLN A 208 -2.59 8.33 9.19
CA GLN A 208 -1.75 7.73 10.23
C GLN A 208 -1.75 6.22 10.00
N ASN A 209 -0.54 5.68 9.92
CA ASN A 209 -0.32 4.25 9.88
C ASN A 209 -0.53 3.63 11.25
N ASP A 210 -1.11 2.43 11.26
CA ASP A 210 -0.90 1.50 12.36
C ASP A 210 0.60 1.12 12.42
N PRO A 211 1.04 0.45 13.49
CA PRO A 211 2.42 0.00 13.56
C PRO A 211 2.91 -0.85 12.39
N GLN A 212 2.00 -1.50 11.69
CA GLN A 212 2.22 -2.36 10.53
C GLN A 212 2.29 -1.55 9.22
N GLY A 213 2.19 -0.22 9.28
CA GLY A 213 2.31 0.62 8.10
C GLY A 213 1.03 0.71 7.26
N TYR A 214 -0.12 0.25 7.77
CA TYR A 214 -1.41 0.41 7.11
C TYR A 214 -2.13 1.67 7.61
N ASP A 215 -2.65 2.48 6.69
CA ASP A 215 -3.52 3.61 7.05
C ASP A 215 -4.70 3.13 7.92
N MET A 216 -4.86 3.72 9.11
CA MET A 216 -5.88 3.28 10.07
C MET A 216 -7.31 3.66 9.67
N TYR A 217 -7.49 4.82 9.02
CA TYR A 217 -8.81 5.38 8.74
C TYR A 217 -9.06 5.84 7.29
N PRO A 218 -8.47 5.21 6.25
CA PRO A 218 -8.61 5.67 4.87
C PRO A 218 -10.06 5.54 4.37
N GLN A 219 -10.83 4.59 4.91
CA GLN A 219 -12.24 4.41 4.51
C GLN A 219 -13.14 5.53 5.03
N GLN A 220 -12.73 6.30 6.05
CA GLN A 220 -13.52 7.43 6.56
C GLN A 220 -13.39 8.68 5.69
N LEU A 221 -12.50 8.67 4.69
CA LEU A 221 -12.28 9.77 3.76
C LEU A 221 -13.26 9.74 2.55
N VAL A 222 -13.88 8.59 2.27
CA VAL A 222 -14.66 8.32 1.04
C VAL A 222 -16.14 8.17 1.32
#